data_AF-A0AAV2Z470-F1
#
_entry.id   AF-A0AAV2Z470-F1
#
_cell.length_a   1.000
_cell.length_b   1.000
_cell.length_c   1.000
_cell.angle_alpha   90.00
_cell.angle_beta   90.00
_cell.angle_gamma   90.00
#
_symmetry.space_group_name_H-M   'P 1'
#
loop_
_entity.id
_entity.type
_entity.pdbx_description
1 polymer ?
#
loop_
_entity_poly.entity_id
_entity_poly.type
_entity_poly.pdbx_seq_one_letter_code
_entity_poly.pdbx_strand_id
1 'polypeptide(L)'
;MREKTATAKRAVCGCVICVEDIKSSSPSATWTKYERFKLHKENDRASDCPFWNHTQVVAITDDADLLECVCESCHEAFCFIHSCAHTSRACVEYEKQASATEKINRTAIGLTRQARHVVAAS
;
A
#
# COMPACT_ATOMS: atom_id res chain seq x y z
N MET A 1 -12.05 -40.67 40.56
CA MET A 1 -10.74 -39.98 40.56
C MET A 1 -10.68 -39.15 39.30
N ARG A 2 -10.51 -37.82 39.39
CA ARG A 2 -10.44 -36.93 38.22
C ARG A 2 -8.97 -36.63 37.93
N GLU A 3 -8.47 -37.13 36.81
CA GLU A 3 -7.13 -36.81 36.31
C GLU A 3 -7.05 -35.32 35.97
N LYS A 4 -6.10 -34.64 36.60
CA LYS A 4 -5.77 -33.25 36.31
C LYS A 4 -4.86 -33.24 35.09
N THR A 5 -5.36 -32.82 33.94
CA THR A 5 -4.54 -32.55 32.77
C THR A 5 -3.65 -31.33 33.07
N ALA A 6 -2.35 -31.57 33.17
CA ALA A 6 -1.36 -30.53 33.35
C ALA A 6 -1.30 -29.66 32.08
N THR A 7 -1.69 -28.40 32.20
CA THR A 7 -1.45 -27.40 31.16
C THR A 7 0.06 -27.18 31.03
N ALA A 8 0.67 -27.71 29.98
CA ALA A 8 2.09 -27.49 29.71
C ALA A 8 2.34 -25.99 29.51
N LYS A 9 3.17 -25.40 30.36
CA LYS A 9 3.67 -24.03 30.18
C LYS A 9 4.49 -23.99 28.90
N ARG A 10 4.09 -23.17 27.92
CA ARG A 10 4.89 -22.91 26.72
C ARG A 10 6.11 -22.08 27.12
N ALA A 11 7.30 -22.62 26.90
CA ALA A 11 8.57 -21.92 27.08
C ALA A 11 9.12 -21.48 25.70
N VAL A 12 9.88 -20.38 25.68
CA VAL A 12 10.63 -19.95 24.48
C VAL A 12 11.79 -20.92 24.26
N CYS A 13 11.90 -21.52 23.08
CA CYS A 13 12.92 -22.55 22.81
C CYS A 13 14.34 -22.00 22.61
N GLY A 14 14.49 -20.69 22.33
CA GLY A 14 15.79 -20.04 22.14
C GLY A 14 16.50 -20.40 20.82
N CYS A 15 15.88 -21.19 19.95
CA CYS A 15 16.46 -21.54 18.66
C CYS A 15 16.61 -20.30 17.77
N VAL A 16 17.79 -20.15 17.17
CA VAL A 16 18.04 -19.16 16.12
C VAL A 16 17.38 -19.65 14.83
N ILE A 17 16.61 -18.79 14.18
CA ILE A 17 15.97 -19.11 12.90
C ILE A 17 16.85 -18.54 11.78
N CYS A 18 17.32 -19.42 10.91
CA CYS A 18 18.12 -19.04 9.75
C CYS A 18 17.24 -18.50 8.62
N VAL A 19 17.71 -17.49 7.88
CA VAL A 19 16.93 -16.87 6.79
C VAL A 19 16.77 -17.86 5.63
N GLU A 20 17.79 -18.67 5.37
CA GLU A 20 17.79 -19.73 4.35
C GLU A 20 16.75 -20.80 4.64
N ASP A 21 16.52 -21.13 5.92
CA ASP A 21 15.47 -22.08 6.33
C ASP A 21 14.06 -21.50 6.06
N ILE A 22 13.87 -20.20 6.32
CA ILE A 22 12.61 -19.51 6.02
C ILE A 22 12.39 -19.48 4.50
N LYS A 23 13.43 -19.14 3.73
CA LYS A 23 13.35 -19.07 2.26
C LYS A 23 13.03 -20.44 1.64
N SER A 24 13.69 -21.50 2.11
CA SER A 24 13.50 -22.86 1.60
C SER A 24 12.16 -23.48 2.01
N SER A 25 11.62 -23.11 3.17
CA SER A 25 10.30 -23.58 3.64
C SER A 25 9.13 -22.74 3.10
N SER A 26 9.39 -21.57 2.53
CA SER A 26 8.36 -20.67 2.02
C SER A 26 8.06 -20.91 0.54
N PRO A 27 6.79 -20.82 0.11
CA PRO A 27 6.47 -20.72 -1.31
C PRO A 27 7.19 -19.54 -1.97
N SER A 28 7.63 -19.70 -3.22
CA SER A 28 8.36 -18.66 -3.96
C SER A 28 7.62 -17.32 -3.98
N ALA A 29 6.31 -17.33 -4.23
CA ALA A 29 5.48 -16.13 -4.23
C ALA A 29 5.44 -15.41 -2.86
N THR A 30 5.51 -16.15 -1.76
CA THR A 30 5.58 -15.57 -0.41
C THR A 30 6.94 -14.94 -0.17
N TRP A 31 8.01 -15.60 -0.62
CA TRP A 31 9.36 -15.05 -0.52
C TRP A 31 9.53 -13.76 -1.32
N THR A 32 9.01 -13.71 -2.55
CA THR A 32 9.00 -12.48 -3.37
C THR A 32 8.25 -11.35 -2.69
N LYS A 33 7.10 -11.62 -2.05
CA LYS A 33 6.37 -10.61 -1.25
C LYS A 33 7.20 -10.12 -0.07
N TYR A 34 7.89 -11.03 0.62
CA TYR A 34 8.79 -10.67 1.72
C TYR A 34 9.95 -9.78 1.25
N GLU A 35 10.60 -10.12 0.13
CA GLU A 35 11.69 -9.32 -0.44
C GLU A 35 11.21 -7.91 -0.82
N ARG A 36 10.02 -7.79 -1.43
CA ARG A 36 9.40 -6.50 -1.73
C ARG A 36 9.13 -5.69 -0.46
N PHE A 37 8.50 -6.31 0.54
CA PHE A 37 8.24 -5.67 1.82
C PHE A 37 9.54 -5.21 2.50
N LYS A 38 10.57 -6.07 2.50
CA LYS A 38 11.88 -5.75 3.07
C LYS A 38 12.51 -4.55 2.36
N LEU A 39 12.47 -4.51 1.02
CA LEU A 39 13.00 -3.38 0.26
C LEU A 39 12.30 -2.07 0.61
N HIS A 40 10.97 -2.06 0.67
CA HIS A 40 10.16 -0.90 1.07
C HIS A 40 10.46 -0.45 2.50
N LYS A 41 10.72 -1.39 3.40
CA LYS A 41 11.07 -1.09 4.79
C LYS A 41 12.48 -0.49 4.93
N GLU A 42 13.41 -0.91 4.08
CA GLU A 42 14.82 -0.51 4.15
C GLU A 42 15.15 0.71 3.29
N ASN A 43 14.26 1.10 2.36
CA ASN A 43 14.49 2.17 1.39
C ASN A 43 13.24 3.05 1.24
N ASP A 44 13.30 4.27 1.74
CA ASP A 44 12.21 5.26 1.62
C ASP A 44 11.91 5.66 0.16
N ARG A 45 12.80 5.32 -0.77
CA ARG A 45 12.68 5.56 -2.21
C ARG A 45 12.27 4.33 -3.01
N ALA A 46 12.00 3.20 -2.34
CA ALA A 46 11.45 2.04 -3.01
C ALA A 46 10.02 2.34 -3.46
N SER A 47 9.69 1.93 -4.68
CA SER A 47 8.35 2.08 -5.24
C SER A 47 8.00 0.88 -6.10
N ASP A 48 6.71 0.56 -6.13
CA ASP A 48 6.14 -0.46 -6.99
C ASP A 48 5.46 0.20 -8.18
N CYS A 49 5.85 -0.22 -9.39
CA CYS A 49 5.20 0.22 -10.62
C CYS A 49 3.72 -0.21 -10.61
N PRO A 50 2.75 0.72 -10.78
CA PRO A 50 1.33 0.39 -10.72
C PRO A 50 0.82 -0.44 -11.92
N PHE A 51 1.63 -0.56 -12.99
CA PHE A 51 1.23 -1.23 -14.23
C PHE A 51 1.70 -2.68 -14.31
N TRP A 52 2.94 -2.94 -13.88
CA TRP A 52 3.60 -4.25 -14.01
C TRP A 52 4.06 -4.84 -12.68
N ASN A 53 3.84 -4.10 -11.59
CA ASN A 53 4.20 -4.53 -10.24
C ASN A 53 5.71 -4.81 -10.08
N HIS A 54 6.54 -4.20 -10.92
CA HIS A 54 8.00 -4.17 -10.80
C HIS A 54 8.39 -3.27 -9.64
N THR A 55 9.27 -3.74 -8.77
CA THR A 55 9.75 -2.98 -7.61
C THR A 55 11.12 -2.40 -7.92
N GLN A 56 11.31 -1.10 -7.69
CA GLN A 56 12.56 -0.38 -7.97
C GLN A 56 12.86 0.67 -6.90
N VAL A 57 14.10 1.13 -6.84
CA VAL A 57 14.50 2.30 -6.02
C VAL A 57 14.60 3.50 -6.94
N VAL A 58 13.79 4.52 -6.68
CA VAL A 58 13.68 5.70 -7.56
C VAL A 58 14.77 6.72 -7.24
N ALA A 59 15.46 7.22 -8.27
CA ALA A 59 16.25 8.44 -8.17
C ALA A 59 15.31 9.66 -8.30
N ILE A 60 15.04 10.34 -7.19
CA ILE A 60 14.27 11.59 -7.20
C ILE A 60 15.24 12.72 -7.60
N THR A 61 14.91 13.47 -8.65
CA THR A 61 15.61 14.67 -9.07
C THR A 61 15.26 15.87 -8.18
N ASP A 62 16.11 16.90 -8.13
CA ASP A 62 15.98 18.04 -7.20
C ASP A 62 14.74 18.93 -7.44
N ASP A 63 13.95 18.66 -8.49
CA ASP A 63 12.67 19.32 -8.74
C ASP A 63 11.58 18.76 -7.81
N ALA A 64 11.57 19.26 -6.58
CA ALA A 64 10.72 18.81 -5.48
C ALA A 64 9.20 18.78 -5.78
N ASP A 65 8.74 19.52 -6.80
CA ASP A 65 7.33 19.66 -7.12
C ASP A 65 6.80 18.57 -8.08
N LEU A 66 7.69 17.87 -8.80
CA LEU A 66 7.36 16.85 -9.79
C LEU A 66 8.04 15.53 -9.46
N LEU A 67 7.41 14.76 -8.55
CA LEU A 67 7.82 13.41 -8.17
C LEU A 67 7.35 12.38 -9.20
N GLU A 68 7.72 12.56 -10.47
CA GLU A 68 7.45 11.60 -11.54
C GLU A 68 8.58 10.57 -11.63
N CYS A 69 8.20 9.30 -11.65
CA CYS A 69 9.09 8.15 -11.75
C CYS A 69 8.84 7.44 -13.07
N VAL A 70 9.90 6.94 -13.72
CA VAL A 70 9.77 6.06 -14.87
C VAL A 70 10.11 4.63 -14.44
N CYS A 71 9.23 3.68 -14.75
CA CYS A 71 9.49 2.27 -14.47
C CYS A 71 10.63 1.75 -15.37
N GLU A 72 11.65 1.11 -14.80
CA GLU A 72 12.76 0.56 -15.59
C GLU A 72 12.35 -0.65 -16.45
N SER A 73 11.29 -1.37 -16.03
CA SER A 73 10.83 -2.58 -16.72
C SER A 73 9.81 -2.30 -17.83
N CYS A 74 8.94 -1.31 -17.67
CA CYS A 74 7.85 -1.05 -18.64
C CYS A 74 7.89 0.38 -19.21
N HIS A 75 8.80 1.22 -18.73
CA HIS A 75 9.02 2.60 -19.19
C HIS A 75 7.82 3.55 -19.05
N GLU A 76 6.79 3.14 -18.33
CA GLU A 76 5.66 4.00 -18.00
C GLU A 76 6.01 4.98 -16.87
N ALA A 77 5.55 6.21 -17.03
CA ALA A 77 5.68 7.26 -16.03
C ALA A 77 4.54 7.20 -15.00
N PHE A 78 4.86 7.41 -13.72
CA PHE A 78 3.88 7.42 -12.63
C PHE A 78 4.33 8.34 -11.50
N CYS A 79 3.39 8.83 -10.70
CA CYS A 79 3.71 9.61 -9.51
C CYS A 79 4.27 8.71 -8.40
N PHE A 80 5.41 9.08 -7.82
CA PHE A 80 6.01 8.37 -6.68
C PHE A 80 5.05 8.24 -5.49
N ILE A 81 4.32 9.33 -5.18
CA ILE A 81 3.45 9.44 -4.01
C ILE A 81 2.08 8.82 -4.23
N HIS A 82 1.52 9.05 -5.42
CA HIS A 82 0.12 8.75 -5.73
C HIS A 82 -0.03 7.64 -6.78
N SER A 83 1.05 6.92 -7.09
CA SER A 83 1.08 5.88 -8.11
C SER A 83 0.52 6.40 -9.46
N CYS A 84 -0.59 5.86 -9.94
CA CYS A 84 -1.19 6.22 -11.23
C CYS A 84 -2.30 7.28 -11.15
N ALA A 85 -2.51 7.93 -10.00
CA ALA A 85 -3.65 8.83 -9.82
C ALA A 85 -3.56 10.11 -10.66
N HIS A 86 -2.34 10.53 -10.99
CA HIS A 86 -2.06 11.64 -11.89
C HIS A 86 -0.69 11.45 -12.54
N THR A 87 -0.55 12.08 -13.70
CA THR A 87 0.71 12.21 -14.44
C THR A 87 0.85 13.66 -14.86
N SER A 88 2.08 14.16 -14.93
CA SER A 88 2.36 15.51 -15.43
C SER A 88 1.65 16.66 -14.68
N ARG A 89 1.24 16.44 -13.42
CA ARG A 89 0.71 17.46 -12.51
C ARG A 89 1.46 17.40 -11.18
N ALA A 90 1.57 18.55 -10.53
CA ALA A 90 2.12 18.59 -9.18
C ALA A 90 1.17 17.87 -8.20
N CYS A 91 1.73 17.11 -7.25
CA CYS A 91 0.94 16.40 -6.23
C CYS A 91 -0.02 17.35 -5.47
N VAL A 92 0.48 18.56 -5.15
CA VAL A 92 -0.30 19.59 -4.44
C VAL A 92 -1.53 20.04 -5.23
N GLU A 93 -1.43 20.11 -6.55
CA GLU A 93 -2.57 20.48 -7.41
C GLU A 93 -3.62 19.38 -7.41
N TYR A 94 -3.17 18.12 -7.57
CA TYR A 94 -4.03 16.94 -7.53
C TYR A 94 -4.79 16.84 -6.20
N GLU A 95 -4.11 16.99 -5.06
CA GLU A 95 -4.71 16.90 -3.72
C GLU A 95 -5.77 17.98 -3.46
N LYS A 96 -5.52 19.22 -3.92
CA LYS A 96 -6.48 20.32 -3.84
C LYS A 96 -7.75 20.00 -4.63
N GLN A 97 -7.60 19.48 -5.85
CA GLN A 97 -8.73 19.10 -6.69
C GLN A 97 -9.52 17.92 -6.09
N ALA A 98 -8.81 16.90 -5.60
CA ALA A 98 -9.42 15.72 -4.97
C ALA A 98 -10.23 16.11 -3.73
N SER A 99 -9.66 16.95 -2.86
CA SER A 99 -10.32 17.44 -1.64
C SER A 99 -11.58 18.27 -1.93
N ALA A 100 -11.53 19.14 -2.95
CA ALA A 100 -12.70 19.91 -3.39
C ALA A 100 -13.82 18.99 -3.91
N THR A 101 -13.45 17.99 -4.71
CA THR A 101 -14.37 16.98 -5.25
C THR A 101 -15.02 16.17 -4.13
N GLU A 102 -14.25 15.71 -3.15
CA GLU A 102 -14.77 14.97 -2.00
C GLU A 102 -15.79 15.78 -1.20
N LYS A 103 -15.53 17.07 -0.97
CA LYS A 103 -16.46 17.96 -0.25
C LYS A 103 -17.81 18.09 -0.97
N ILE A 104 -17.79 18.24 -2.29
CA ILE A 104 -19.00 18.31 -3.12
C ILE A 104 -19.74 16.97 -3.04
N ASN A 105 -19.04 15.85 -3.25
CA ASN A 105 -19.62 14.51 -3.22
C ASN A 105 -20.26 14.18 -1.87
N ARG A 106 -19.58 14.48 -0.76
CA ARG A 106 -20.12 14.28 0.59
C ARG A 106 -21.40 15.07 0.82
N THR A 107 -21.46 16.30 0.33
CA THR A 107 -22.66 17.15 0.40
C THR A 107 -23.79 16.55 -0.44
N ALA A 108 -23.52 16.14 -1.68
CA ALA A 108 -24.50 15.55 -2.58
C ALA A 108 -25.07 14.22 -2.05
N ILE A 109 -24.23 13.35 -1.49
CA ILE A 109 -24.66 12.09 -0.86
C ILE A 109 -25.51 12.38 0.39
N GLY A 110 -25.10 13.35 1.22
CA GLY A 110 -25.87 13.79 2.38
C GLY A 110 -27.27 14.28 2.01
N LEU A 111 -27.39 15.07 0.95
CA LEU A 111 -28.67 15.55 0.42
C LEU A 111 -29.52 14.41 -0.17
N THR A 112 -28.91 13.49 -0.91
CA THR A 112 -29.60 12.33 -1.51
C THR A 112 -30.17 11.38 -0.44
N ARG A 113 -29.47 11.22 0.68
CA ARG A 113 -29.91 10.38 1.80
C ARG A 113 -31.12 10.98 2.52
N GLN A 114 -31.25 12.31 2.57
CA GLN A 114 -32.44 12.99 3.11
C GLN A 114 -33.64 12.88 2.15
N ALA A 115 -33.43 13.02 0.85
CA ALA A 115 -34.50 12.89 -0.15
C ALA A 115 -35.15 11.48 -0.17
N ARG A 116 -34.36 10.42 0.05
CA ARG A 116 -34.88 9.03 0.08
C ARG A 116 -35.82 8.71 1.26
N HIS A 117 -35.70 9.42 2.38
CA HIS A 117 -36.61 9.22 3.52
C HIS A 117 -37.96 9.91 3.32
N VAL A 118 -38.03 10.97 2.50
CA VAL A 118 -39.28 11.69 2.25
C VAL A 118 -40.18 10.92 1.26
N VAL A 119 -39.58 10.22 0.29
CA VAL A 119 -40.33 9.46 -0.73
C VAL A 119 -40.84 8.10 -0.20
N ALA A 120 -40.17 7.50 0.80
CA ALA A 120 -40.63 6.24 1.41
C ALA A 120 -41.72 6.42 2.48
N ALA A 121 -42.08 7.66 2.82
CA ALA A 121 -43.10 8.02 3.79
C ALA A 121 -44.36 8.64 3.15
N SER A 122 -44.50 8.56 1.82
CA SER A 122 -45.68 9.02 1.06
C SER A 122 -46.45 7.86 0.46
#